data_AF-A0A8T1XCQ8-F1
#
_entry.id   AF-A0A8T1XCQ8-F1
#
_cell.length_a   1.000
_cell.length_b   1.000
_cell.length_c   1.000
_cell.angle_alpha   90.00
_cell.angle_beta   90.00
_cell.angle_gamma   90.00
#
_symmetry.space_group_name_H-M   'P 1'
#
loop_
_entity.id
_entity.type
_entity.pdbx_description
1 polymer ?
#
loop_
_entity_poly.entity_id
_entity_poly.type
_entity_poly.pdbx_seq_one_letter_code
_entity_poly.pdbx_strand_id
1 'polypeptide(L)'
;MEADQSRLREYVTASRTLLNAAQDKGDVPDEIQRVQELVECLDNNAKKIAAALAANRRRGADTGADTTAQLLMEQKQYISKMMKLFEQLSNKESVASQAAQP
;
A
#
# COMPACT_ATOMS: atom_id res chain seq x y z
N MET A 1 -13.88 4.37 -13.01
CA MET A 1 -12.44 4.12 -13.24
C MET A 1 -11.57 5.33 -12.92
N GLU A 2 -11.65 6.46 -13.64
CA GLU A 2 -10.89 7.69 -13.30
C GLU A 2 -11.28 8.25 -11.91
N ALA A 3 -12.58 8.30 -11.60
CA ALA A 3 -13.07 8.77 -10.30
C ALA A 3 -12.61 7.89 -9.12
N ASP A 4 -12.49 6.57 -9.33
CA ASP A 4 -12.06 5.62 -8.29
C ASP A 4 -10.56 5.75 -7.99
N GLN A 5 -9.75 5.99 -9.03
CA GLN A 5 -8.31 6.27 -8.86
C GLN A 5 -8.07 7.63 -8.18
N SER A 6 -8.89 8.65 -8.48
CA SER A 6 -8.81 9.95 -7.81
C SER A 6 -9.08 9.80 -6.30
N ARG A 7 -10.14 9.09 -5.91
CA ARG A 7 -10.48 8.86 -4.50
C ARG A 7 -9.42 8.03 -3.78
N LEU A 8 -8.89 6.98 -4.40
CA LEU A 8 -7.79 6.21 -3.81
C LEU A 8 -6.59 7.12 -3.49
N ARG A 9 -6.22 7.99 -4.44
CA ARG A 9 -5.11 8.91 -4.26
C ARG A 9 -5.34 9.91 -3.13
N GLU A 10 -6.56 10.42 -3.01
CA GLU A 10 -6.96 11.28 -1.90
C GLU A 10 -6.80 10.55 -0.56
N TYR A 11 -7.28 9.29 -0.46
CA TYR A 11 -7.12 8.50 0.75
C TYR A 11 -5.67 8.21 1.10
N VAL A 12 -4.84 7.79 0.14
CA VAL A 12 -3.41 7.52 0.38
C VAL A 12 -2.70 8.78 0.87
N THR A 13 -3.00 9.94 0.27
CA THR A 13 -2.41 11.23 0.64
C THR A 13 -2.88 11.71 2.02
N ALA A 14 -4.19 11.61 2.29
CA ALA A 14 -4.77 11.98 3.57
C ALA A 14 -4.22 11.11 4.70
N SER A 15 -4.11 9.80 4.50
CA SER A 15 -3.53 8.87 5.48
C SER A 15 -2.08 9.20 5.78
N ARG A 16 -1.24 9.50 4.77
CA ARG A 16 0.14 9.97 5.01
C ARG A 16 0.19 11.27 5.82
N THR A 17 -0.70 12.20 5.51
CA THR A 17 -0.77 13.49 6.22
C THR A 17 -1.11 13.30 7.69
N LEU A 18 -2.14 12.49 7.98
CA LEU A 18 -2.55 12.17 9.34
C LEU A 18 -1.47 11.41 10.09
N LEU A 19 -0.78 10.49 9.42
CA LEU A 19 0.31 9.71 9.99
C LEU A 19 1.49 10.60 10.41
N ASN A 20 1.92 11.52 9.54
CA ASN A 20 2.97 12.48 9.87
C ASN A 20 2.57 13.33 11.09
N ALA A 21 1.33 13.83 11.12
CA ALA A 21 0.83 14.61 12.24
C ALA A 21 0.74 13.80 13.55
N ALA A 22 0.56 12.49 13.48
CA ALA A 22 0.59 11.59 14.63
C ALA A 22 2.03 11.27 15.07
N GLN A 23 2.98 11.15 14.14
CA GLN A 23 4.40 10.98 14.43
C GLN A 23 4.98 12.19 15.17
N ASP A 24 4.58 13.40 14.78
CA ASP A 24 4.96 14.63 15.49
C ASP A 24 4.48 14.66 16.96
N LYS A 25 3.45 13.87 17.28
CA LYS A 25 2.91 13.70 18.63
C LYS A 25 3.51 12.49 19.38
N GLY A 26 4.37 11.72 18.72
CA GLY A 26 5.16 10.64 19.30
C GLY A 26 4.46 9.28 19.43
N ASP A 27 3.28 9.09 18.84
CA ASP A 27 2.45 7.91 19.13
C ASP A 27 1.99 7.17 17.87
N VAL A 28 2.96 6.66 17.11
CA VAL A 28 2.71 5.87 15.90
C VAL A 28 3.56 4.61 15.93
N PRO A 29 2.94 3.41 15.96
CA PRO A 29 3.66 2.16 15.84
C PRO A 29 4.36 2.03 14.49
N ASP A 30 5.58 1.47 14.49
CA ASP A 30 6.38 1.23 13.29
C ASP A 30 5.62 0.41 12.23
N GLU A 31 4.76 -0.53 12.66
CA GLU A 31 3.94 -1.33 11.75
C GLU A 31 2.94 -0.47 10.97
N ILE A 32 2.36 0.57 11.57
CA ILE A 32 1.42 1.49 10.91
C ILE A 32 2.16 2.32 9.86
N GLN A 33 3.36 2.81 10.20
CA GLN A 33 4.23 3.49 9.25
C GLN A 33 4.54 2.59 8.04
N ARG A 34 4.85 1.31 8.31
CA ARG A 34 5.19 0.35 7.27
C ARG A 34 4.00 -0.06 6.40
N VAL A 35 2.79 -0.13 6.96
CA VAL A 35 1.56 -0.32 6.18
C VAL A 35 1.36 0.85 5.22
N GLN A 36 1.51 2.10 5.68
CA GLN A 36 1.35 3.27 4.81
C GLN A 36 2.37 3.28 3.65
N GLU A 37 3.63 2.94 3.92
CA GLU A 37 4.66 2.82 2.87
C GLU A 37 4.30 1.75 1.83
N LEU A 38 3.77 0.61 2.26
CA LEU A 38 3.35 -0.47 1.37
C LEU A 38 2.14 -0.08 0.51
N VAL A 39 1.19 0.67 1.08
CA VAL A 39 0.02 1.21 0.35
C VAL A 39 0.49 2.18 -0.74
N GLU A 40 1.44 3.07 -0.45
CA GLU A 40 2.02 3.99 -1.43
C GLU A 40 2.79 3.25 -2.54
N CYS A 41 3.50 2.17 -2.20
CA CYS A 41 4.13 1.30 -3.18
C CYS A 41 3.10 0.66 -4.13
N LEU A 42 1.96 0.19 -3.59
CA LEU A 42 0.88 -0.36 -4.41
C LEU A 42 0.28 0.67 -5.37
N ASP A 43 -0.03 1.87 -4.88
CA ASP A 43 -0.58 2.96 -5.69
C ASP A 43 0.39 3.35 -6.83
N ASN A 44 1.69 3.44 -6.52
CA ASN A 44 2.71 3.71 -7.53
C ASN A 44 2.83 2.60 -8.57
N ASN A 45 2.78 1.32 -8.16
CA ASN A 45 2.81 0.21 -9.12
C ASN A 45 1.55 0.18 -9.99
N ALA A 46 0.38 0.47 -9.42
CA ALA A 46 -0.86 0.58 -10.19
C ALA A 46 -0.78 1.65 -11.29
N LYS A 47 -0.20 2.83 -10.99
CA LYS A 47 0.03 3.89 -11.99
C LYS A 47 1.00 3.45 -13.08
N LYS A 48 2.11 2.80 -12.73
CA LYS A 48 3.10 2.31 -13.70
C LYS A 48 2.50 1.25 -14.62
N ILE A 49 1.71 0.32 -14.08
CA ILE A 49 0.97 -0.68 -14.86
C ILE A 49 0.00 0.00 -15.82
N ALA A 50 -0.82 0.94 -15.33
CA ALA A 50 -1.76 1.68 -16.18
C ALA A 50 -1.05 2.42 -17.32
N ALA A 51 0.09 3.05 -17.04
CA ALA A 51 0.92 3.72 -18.05
C ALA A 51 1.50 2.75 -19.08
N ALA A 52 2.03 1.60 -18.65
CA ALA A 52 2.57 0.56 -19.53
C ALA A 52 1.47 -0.02 -20.44
N LEU A 53 0.30 -0.30 -19.90
CA LEU A 53 -0.86 -0.79 -20.66
C LEU A 53 -1.35 0.24 -21.68
N ALA A 54 -1.42 1.52 -21.30
CA ALA A 54 -1.78 2.61 -22.21
C ALA A 54 -0.75 2.79 -23.34
N ALA A 55 0.54 2.64 -23.05
CA ALA A 55 1.62 2.69 -24.03
C ALA A 55 1.55 1.51 -25.02
N ASN A 56 1.35 0.28 -24.53
CA ASN A 56 1.17 -0.91 -25.38
C ASN A 56 -0.04 -0.77 -26.31
N ARG A 57 -1.18 -0.27 -25.80
CA ARG A 57 -2.38 -0.05 -26.60
C ARG A 57 -2.17 0.94 -27.75
N ARG A 58 -1.33 1.97 -27.53
CA ARG A 58 -1.04 3.00 -28.55
C ARG A 58 -0.01 2.56 -29.60
N ARG A 59 0.94 1.71 -29.22
CA ARG A 59 2.10 1.37 -30.07
C ARG A 59 2.02 -0.03 -30.71
N GLY A 60 1.06 -0.86 -30.32
CA GLY A 60 0.88 -2.21 -30.89
C GLY A 60 2.08 -3.15 -30.69
N ALA A 61 3.00 -2.80 -29.78
CA ALA A 61 4.24 -3.52 -29.55
C ALA A 61 4.25 -4.18 -28.18
N ASP A 62 4.85 -5.37 -28.11
CA ASP A 62 4.96 -6.26 -26.94
C ASP A 62 5.92 -5.74 -25.84
N THR A 63 6.39 -4.50 -25.96
CA THR A 63 7.50 -3.95 -25.16
C THR A 63 7.15 -3.68 -23.69
N GLY A 64 5.87 -3.70 -23.31
CA GLY A 64 5.41 -3.43 -21.94
C GLY A 64 4.98 -4.66 -21.13
N ALA A 65 5.00 -5.86 -21.72
CA ALA A 65 4.52 -7.08 -21.05
C ALA A 65 5.40 -7.48 -19.86
N ASP A 66 6.71 -7.53 -20.06
CA ASP A 66 7.67 -7.88 -19.00
C ASP A 66 7.66 -6.88 -17.84
N THR A 67 7.61 -5.58 -18.14
CA THR A 67 7.49 -4.54 -17.11
C THR A 67 6.19 -4.68 -16.32
N THR A 68 5.08 -4.98 -17.01
CA THR A 68 3.78 -5.20 -16.34
C THR A 68 3.83 -6.43 -15.43
N ALA A 69 4.42 -7.53 -15.90
CA ALA A 69 4.58 -8.76 -15.13
C ALA A 69 5.43 -8.54 -13.86
N GLN A 70 6.54 -7.80 -13.97
CA GLN A 70 7.39 -7.45 -12.82
C GLN A 70 6.62 -6.61 -11.79
N LEU A 71 5.90 -5.57 -12.22
CA LEU A 71 5.13 -4.71 -11.32
C LEU A 71 3.99 -5.46 -10.62
N LEU A 72 3.35 -6.43 -11.30
CA LEU A 72 2.34 -7.32 -10.70
C LEU A 72 2.95 -8.25 -9.65
N MET A 73 4.15 -8.77 -9.90
CA MET A 73 4.88 -9.59 -8.93
C MET A 73 5.24 -8.79 -7.68
N GLU A 74 5.71 -7.55 -7.84
CA GLU A 74 5.93 -6.62 -6.73
C GLU A 74 4.65 -6.31 -5.96
N GLN A 75 3.53 -6.02 -6.65
CA GLN A 75 2.24 -5.81 -5.99
C GLN A 75 1.86 -6.98 -5.08
N LYS A 76 1.98 -8.22 -5.58
CA LYS A 76 1.70 -9.43 -4.80
C LYS A 76 2.58 -9.50 -3.54
N GLN A 77 3.86 -9.16 -3.65
CA GLN A 77 4.77 -9.13 -2.50
C GLN A 77 4.36 -8.05 -1.47
N TYR A 78 3.98 -6.86 -1.91
CA TYR A 78 3.53 -5.79 -1.01
C TYR A 78 2.23 -6.16 -0.28
N ILE A 79 1.24 -6.71 -0.99
CA ILE A 79 -0.01 -7.22 -0.40
C ILE A 79 0.29 -8.28 0.67
N SER A 80 1.19 -9.23 0.35
CA SER A 80 1.59 -10.28 1.29
C SER A 80 2.25 -9.72 2.55
N LYS A 81 3.07 -8.66 2.42
CA LYS A 81 3.71 -7.98 3.56
C LYS A 81 2.67 -7.24 4.42
N MET A 82 1.70 -6.56 3.80
CA MET A 82 0.61 -5.89 4.53
C MET A 82 -0.24 -6.87 5.32
N MET A 83 -0.61 -8.02 4.73
CA MET A 83 -1.36 -9.05 5.44
C MET A 83 -0.62 -9.56 6.69
N LYS A 84 0.69 -9.78 6.59
CA LYS A 84 1.52 -10.19 7.73
C LYS A 84 1.57 -9.12 8.83
N LEU A 85 1.70 -7.85 8.45
CA LEU A 85 1.67 -6.74 9.41
C LEU A 85 0.31 -6.65 10.10
N PHE A 86 -0.78 -6.83 9.36
CA PHE A 86 -2.12 -6.84 9.92
C PHE A 86 -2.32 -7.99 10.91
N GLU A 87 -1.84 -9.19 10.59
CA GLU A 87 -1.84 -10.34 11.50
C GLU A 87 -1.02 -10.06 12.78
N GLN A 88 0.16 -9.46 12.65
CA GLN A 88 0.99 -9.06 13.79
C GLN A 88 0.29 -8.04 14.69
N LEU A 89 -0.34 -7.02 14.11
CA LEU A 89 -1.09 -6.00 14.84
C LEU A 89 -2.31 -6.58 15.55
N SER A 90 -3.09 -7.42 14.87
CA SER A 90 -4.26 -8.09 15.44
C SER A 90 -3.89 -9.01 16.61
N ASN A 91 -2.72 -9.66 16.54
CA ASN A 91 -2.23 -10.51 17.62
C ASN A 91 -1.68 -9.70 18.81
N LYS A 92 -1.06 -8.52 18.56
CA LYS A 92 -0.56 -7.65 19.62
C LYS A 92 -1.68 -7.10 20.52
N GLU A 93 -2.80 -6.67 19.94
CA GLU A 93 -3.98 -6.23 20.72
C GLU A 93 -4.57 -7.39 21.55
N SER A 94 -4.55 -8.62 21.03
CA SER A 94 -5.02 -9.81 21.76
C SER A 94 -4.15 -10.14 22.97
N VAL A 95 -2.83 -9.97 22.88
CA VAL A 95 -1.89 -10.25 23.99
C VAL A 95 -1.92 -9.12 25.03
N ALA A 96 -2.00 -7.86 24.60
CA ALA A 96 -2.14 -6.72 25.51
C ALA A 96 -3.45 -6.77 26.33
N SER A 97 -4.54 -7.23 25.71
CA SER A 97 -5.84 -7.38 26.38
C SER A 97 -5.87 -8.53 27.40
N GLN A 98 -5.10 -9.60 27.19
CA GLN A 98 -4.97 -10.72 28.13
C GLN A 98 -4.06 -10.39 29.32
N ALA A 99 -3.04 -9.55 29.12
CA ALA A 99 -2.13 -9.13 30.19
C ALA A 99 -2.73 -8.07 31.15
N ALA A 100 -3.86 -7.44 30.76
CA ALA A 100 -4.55 -6.42 31.54
C ALA A 100 -5.75 -6.93 32.35
N GLN A 101 -6.06 -8.23 32.31
CA GLN A 101 -7.09 -8.84 33.16
C GLN A 101 -6.45 -9.33 34.49
N PRO A 102 -6.97 -8.88 35.66
CA PRO A 102 -6.42 -9.24 36.97
C PRO A 102 -6.64 -10.69 37.37
#